data_AF-A0A2V8TTC8-F1
#
_entry.id   AF-A0A2V8TTC8-F1
#
_cell.length_a   1.000
_cell.length_b   1.000
_cell.length_c   1.000
_cell.angle_alpha   90.00
_cell.angle_beta   90.00
_cell.angle_gamma   90.00
#
_symmetry.space_group_name_H-M   'P 1'
#
loop_
_entity.id
_entity.type
_entity.pdbx_description
1 polymer ?
#
loop_
_entity_poly.entity_id
_entity_poly.type
_entity_poly.pdbx_seq_one_letter_code
_entity_poly.pdbx_strand_id
1 'polypeptide(L)'
;YSEFLKVPEEWTRRYARLRSLNDSTTRVDWLFFVFLGVAMLVTLSRRVRARDVRWKTALALGGMSFALQFLASLNQFPLFEYGFDTTGSYGSFVGTTLFSAALEGVTLGGVILLLTACAEPVYRQAYPKHLAISRMFRWNAIRTRQFFTGSLAGITLAFFFVAYEIGFYLAAKRFGAWAPAEVPYTDLLNTRFPWIFVLLGGFFPAVSEEWVFRAFSIRYLHGLLRRRWPAILLSSLIWGFGHANYPNQPFFIRGIEVGIVGLVWSWAMLRFGILAPLIAHYSIDAFYSAFLLLRSGNTYLIATGAITAGINLIPFLLALAAYIATREFRGETEVTNAAAGTAPAEPEEAGPAEVRQLPSYLPLSRKAMYAAFGIAALGILALTVQPPQFGDSFRFRISSSQAEKAANEFLSRLGFEAQTFRRATQPANRTDALATQYVYGNGGIARLNQIYEEQTPALAWQTRFFKALEKEEFRVNVDPAKERAVSFRHTLPEDAPGADLTEERAREIAAEFLKARGYDLGLYELKETKSEKLKGRRDTEFTWEARSGTPGAVGEARVRLLVRVAGDKIGTWTHFVKIPEEYRRKRESENFYTISVTVVRVLFIAVLLALAMGRVVSAIRLGEVPWNTAIGAALA
;
A
#
# COMPACT_ATOMS: atom_id res chain seq x y z
N TYR A 1 -22.50 -18.51 -11.93
CA TYR A 1 -21.88 -18.65 -13.26
C TYR A 1 -21.14 -17.36 -13.55
N SER A 2 -19.86 -17.43 -13.92
CA SER A 2 -19.05 -16.26 -14.29
C SER A 2 -18.60 -16.41 -15.73
N GLU A 3 -18.89 -15.41 -16.55
CA GLU A 3 -18.38 -15.32 -17.91
C GLU A 3 -17.11 -14.47 -17.90
N PHE A 4 -16.03 -14.99 -18.46
CA PHE A 4 -14.79 -14.24 -18.62
C PHE A 4 -13.98 -14.79 -19.80
N LEU A 5 -13.17 -13.93 -20.40
CA LEU A 5 -12.19 -14.36 -21.40
C LEU A 5 -11.00 -15.01 -20.69
N LYS A 6 -10.77 -16.31 -20.94
CA LYS A 6 -9.58 -17.00 -20.44
C LYS A 6 -8.34 -16.47 -21.17
N VAL A 7 -7.56 -15.63 -20.50
CA VAL A 7 -6.28 -15.14 -21.01
C VAL A 7 -5.21 -16.22 -20.82
N PRO A 8 -4.52 -16.66 -21.89
CA PRO A 8 -3.47 -17.67 -21.77
C PRO A 8 -2.36 -17.23 -20.82
N GLU A 9 -1.92 -18.12 -19.94
CA GLU A 9 -0.92 -17.77 -18.93
C GLU A 9 0.40 -17.28 -19.52
N GLU A 10 0.80 -17.84 -20.68
CA GLU A 10 1.99 -17.43 -21.40
C GLU A 10 1.91 -15.96 -21.84
N TRP A 11 0.74 -15.52 -22.32
CA TRP A 11 0.51 -14.12 -22.68
C TRP A 11 0.63 -13.23 -21.44
N THR A 12 -0.03 -13.58 -20.33
CA THR A 12 0.03 -12.81 -19.08
C THR A 12 1.47 -12.65 -18.58
N ARG A 13 2.29 -13.70 -18.67
CA ARG A 13 3.72 -13.64 -18.32
C ARG A 13 4.53 -12.74 -19.25
N ARG A 14 4.34 -12.86 -20.56
CA ARG A 14 5.02 -12.00 -21.55
C ARG A 14 4.62 -10.53 -21.36
N TYR A 15 3.35 -10.26 -21.10
CA TYR A 15 2.84 -8.93 -20.81
C TYR A 15 3.41 -8.37 -19.50
N ALA A 16 3.46 -9.17 -18.42
CA ALA A 16 4.11 -8.79 -17.17
C ALA A 16 5.61 -8.49 -17.35
N ARG A 17 6.31 -9.25 -18.20
CA ARG A 17 7.71 -8.97 -18.54
C ARG A 17 7.85 -7.63 -19.26
N LEU A 18 6.97 -7.32 -20.21
CA LEU A 18 6.95 -6.04 -20.92
C LEU A 18 6.65 -4.88 -19.95
N ARG A 19 5.65 -5.05 -19.08
CA ARG A 19 5.31 -4.15 -17.96
C ARG A 19 6.45 -3.94 -16.96
N SER A 20 7.34 -4.91 -16.77
CA SER A 20 8.40 -4.79 -15.76
C SER A 20 9.34 -3.62 -16.02
N LEU A 21 9.48 -3.17 -17.27
CA LEU A 21 10.27 -1.98 -17.63
C LEU A 21 9.57 -0.68 -17.20
N ASN A 22 8.25 -0.61 -17.36
CA ASN A 22 7.41 0.48 -16.86
C ASN A 22 7.57 0.61 -15.34
N ASP A 23 7.37 -0.50 -14.63
CA ASP A 23 7.48 -0.55 -13.17
C ASP A 23 8.91 -0.22 -12.71
N SER A 24 9.94 -0.70 -13.41
CA SER A 24 11.35 -0.41 -13.07
C SER A 24 11.69 1.07 -13.24
N THR A 25 11.15 1.70 -14.28
CA THR A 25 11.37 3.12 -14.55
C THR A 25 10.74 3.98 -13.44
N THR A 26 9.51 3.67 -13.05
CA THR A 26 8.88 4.35 -11.89
C THR A 26 9.61 4.05 -10.59
N ARG A 27 10.15 2.83 -10.36
CA ARG A 27 10.97 2.55 -9.17
C ARG A 27 12.24 3.39 -9.09
N VAL A 28 12.88 3.68 -10.23
CA VAL A 28 14.01 4.62 -10.27
C VAL A 28 13.55 6.01 -9.89
N ASP A 29 12.39 6.45 -10.39
CA ASP A 29 11.80 7.74 -10.02
C ASP A 29 11.45 7.85 -8.52
N TRP A 30 10.92 6.77 -7.92
CA TRP A 30 10.63 6.69 -6.49
C TRP A 30 11.83 7.05 -5.60
N LEU A 31 13.06 6.78 -6.03
CA LEU A 31 14.26 7.20 -5.30
C LEU A 31 14.36 8.74 -5.23
N PHE A 32 14.09 9.44 -6.34
CA PHE A 32 14.07 10.90 -6.37
C PHE A 32 12.90 11.45 -5.55
N PHE A 33 11.74 10.79 -5.57
CA PHE A 33 10.61 11.14 -4.72
C PHE A 33 10.97 11.02 -3.22
N VAL A 34 11.66 9.96 -2.82
CA VAL A 34 12.18 9.80 -1.44
C VAL A 34 13.16 10.92 -1.08
N PHE A 35 14.08 11.29 -1.98
CA PHE A 35 14.99 12.41 -1.73
C PHE A 35 14.25 13.75 -1.56
N LEU A 36 13.23 14.00 -2.37
CA LEU A 36 12.36 15.17 -2.21
C LEU A 36 11.57 15.10 -0.89
N GLY A 37 11.06 13.93 -0.50
CA GLY A 37 10.38 13.72 0.77
C GLY A 37 11.28 14.04 1.98
N VAL A 38 12.53 13.53 1.99
CA VAL A 38 13.52 13.86 3.02
C VAL A 38 13.83 15.36 3.02
N ALA A 39 14.03 15.97 1.85
CA ALA A 39 14.23 17.41 1.72
C ALA A 39 13.06 18.24 2.28
N MET A 40 11.82 17.79 2.04
CA MET A 40 10.62 18.42 2.59
C MET A 40 10.57 18.30 4.12
N LEU A 41 10.89 17.13 4.69
CA LEU A 41 10.94 16.94 6.14
C LEU A 41 12.00 17.83 6.82
N VAL A 42 13.20 17.91 6.24
CA VAL A 42 14.27 18.80 6.71
C VAL A 42 13.83 20.26 6.62
N THR A 43 13.25 20.65 5.48
CA THR A 43 12.77 22.03 5.29
C THR A 43 11.65 22.37 6.26
N LEU A 44 10.68 21.48 6.44
CA LEU A 44 9.60 21.65 7.40
C LEU A 44 10.15 21.85 8.82
N SER A 45 11.11 21.02 9.24
CA SER A 45 11.76 21.15 10.55
C SER A 45 12.40 22.54 10.75
N ARG A 46 13.12 23.04 9.74
CA ARG A 46 13.70 24.40 9.75
C ARG A 46 12.61 25.48 9.82
N ARG A 47 11.54 25.36 9.04
CA ARG A 47 10.42 26.34 9.03
C ARG A 47 9.61 26.34 10.32
N VAL A 48 9.46 25.18 10.96
CA VAL A 48 8.83 25.05 12.28
C VAL A 48 9.68 25.74 13.35
N ARG A 49 11.02 25.58 13.30
CA ARG A 49 11.96 26.30 14.17
C ARG A 49 11.85 27.81 13.97
N ALA A 50 11.83 28.27 12.72
CA ALA A 50 11.70 29.68 12.36
C ALA A 50 10.29 30.28 12.60
N ARG A 51 9.33 29.48 13.09
CA ARG A 51 7.91 29.89 13.27
C ARG A 51 7.27 30.47 12.00
N ASP A 52 7.72 29.99 10.82
CA ASP A 52 7.28 30.48 9.50
C ASP A 52 6.09 29.70 8.92
N VAL A 53 5.65 28.63 9.60
CA VAL A 53 4.57 27.75 9.11
C VAL A 53 3.20 28.33 9.41
N ARG A 54 2.36 28.46 8.37
CA ARG A 54 0.95 28.85 8.50
C ARG A 54 0.04 27.69 8.85
N TRP A 55 0.07 27.27 10.12
CA TRP A 55 -0.74 26.15 10.61
C TRP A 55 -2.23 26.26 10.29
N LYS A 56 -2.83 27.46 10.34
CA LYS A 56 -4.26 27.65 9.98
C LYS A 56 -4.55 27.24 8.53
N THR A 57 -3.63 27.54 7.61
CA THR A 57 -3.78 27.18 6.18
C THR A 57 -3.55 25.68 5.98
N ALA A 58 -2.53 25.12 6.62
CA ALA A 58 -2.26 23.68 6.58
C ALA A 58 -3.42 22.85 7.18
N LEU A 59 -3.98 23.29 8.30
CA LEU A 59 -5.16 22.66 8.94
C LEU A 59 -6.42 22.79 8.08
N ALA A 60 -6.62 23.91 7.38
CA ALA A 60 -7.77 24.08 6.49
C ALA A 60 -7.72 23.12 5.30
N LEU A 61 -6.58 23.03 4.60
CA LEU A 61 -6.42 22.10 3.48
C LEU A 61 -6.38 20.64 3.94
N GLY A 62 -5.72 20.35 5.07
CA GLY A 62 -5.74 19.02 5.68
C GLY A 62 -7.14 18.59 6.13
N GLY A 63 -7.91 19.49 6.72
CA GLY A 63 -9.30 19.23 7.12
C GLY A 63 -10.24 19.01 5.93
N MET A 64 -10.05 19.76 4.84
CA MET A 64 -10.78 19.53 3.60
C MET A 64 -10.44 18.16 2.98
N SER A 65 -9.15 17.79 2.97
CA SER A 65 -8.69 16.46 2.55
C SER A 65 -9.29 15.34 3.41
N PHE A 66 -9.28 15.51 4.74
CA PHE A 66 -9.94 14.61 5.68
C PHE A 66 -11.42 14.43 5.34
N ALA A 67 -12.16 15.53 5.16
CA ALA A 67 -13.58 15.48 4.90
C ALA A 67 -13.90 14.78 3.56
N LEU A 68 -13.16 15.11 2.49
CA LEU A 68 -13.34 14.48 1.19
C LEU A 68 -13.03 12.98 1.23
N GLN A 69 -11.92 12.58 1.84
CA GLN A 69 -11.56 11.16 1.98
C GLN A 69 -12.55 10.42 2.86
N PHE A 70 -12.90 10.96 4.02
CA PHE A 70 -13.85 10.34 4.95
C PHE A 70 -15.20 10.11 4.27
N LEU A 71 -15.72 11.11 3.56
CA LEU A 71 -16.98 11.01 2.83
C LEU A 71 -16.87 10.04 1.63
N ALA A 72 -15.73 9.99 0.94
CA ALA A 72 -15.50 9.04 -0.14
C ALA A 72 -15.49 7.59 0.37
N SER A 73 -14.76 7.32 1.46
CA SER A 73 -14.72 6.01 2.10
C SER A 73 -16.09 5.60 2.63
N LEU A 74 -16.85 6.52 3.24
CA LEU A 74 -18.23 6.28 3.63
C LEU A 74 -19.13 5.96 2.44
N ASN A 75 -18.91 6.63 1.31
CA ASN A 75 -19.69 6.40 0.11
C ASN A 75 -19.37 5.04 -0.56
N GLN A 76 -18.25 4.39 -0.21
CA GLN A 76 -17.97 2.99 -0.59
C GLN A 76 -18.75 1.96 0.23
N PHE A 77 -19.53 2.37 1.25
CA PHE A 77 -20.28 1.45 2.11
C PHE A 77 -21.08 0.37 1.34
N PRO A 78 -21.82 0.67 0.25
CA PRO A 78 -22.54 -0.36 -0.50
C PRO A 78 -21.63 -1.44 -1.11
N LEU A 79 -20.40 -1.07 -1.51
CA LEU A 79 -19.41 -2.02 -2.05
C LEU A 79 -18.88 -2.93 -0.94
N PHE A 80 -18.60 -2.36 0.24
CA PHE A 80 -18.17 -3.14 1.40
C PHE A 80 -19.29 -4.04 1.93
N GLU A 81 -20.53 -3.55 1.90
CA GLU A 81 -21.70 -4.31 2.30
C GLU A 81 -21.97 -5.49 1.36
N TYR A 82 -21.75 -5.32 0.05
CA TYR A 82 -21.81 -6.43 -0.91
C TYR A 82 -20.80 -7.54 -0.58
N GLY A 83 -19.61 -7.17 -0.10
CA GLY A 83 -18.57 -8.10 0.34
C GLY A 83 -18.61 -8.47 1.84
N PHE A 84 -19.70 -8.17 2.55
CA PHE A 84 -19.79 -8.36 3.99
C PHE A 84 -19.59 -9.82 4.40
N ASP A 85 -18.64 -10.06 5.30
CA ASP A 85 -18.40 -11.39 5.86
C ASP A 85 -19.47 -11.75 6.91
N THR A 86 -20.29 -12.74 6.56
CA THR A 86 -21.36 -13.29 7.41
C THR A 86 -20.86 -14.07 8.63
N THR A 87 -19.55 -14.15 8.88
CA THR A 87 -19.00 -14.62 10.16
C THR A 87 -19.10 -13.57 11.28
N GLY A 88 -19.10 -12.28 10.94
CA GLY A 88 -19.14 -11.17 11.91
C GLY A 88 -20.54 -10.63 12.18
N SER A 89 -20.66 -9.77 13.21
CA SER A 89 -21.90 -9.01 13.43
C SER A 89 -21.97 -7.77 12.53
N TYR A 90 -23.16 -7.41 12.03
CA TYR A 90 -23.32 -6.24 11.17
C TYR A 90 -22.93 -4.93 11.87
N GLY A 91 -23.22 -4.80 13.17
CA GLY A 91 -22.77 -3.64 13.96
C GLY A 91 -21.25 -3.53 14.06
N SER A 92 -20.55 -4.68 14.12
CA SER A 92 -19.08 -4.72 14.04
C SER A 92 -18.61 -4.24 12.68
N PHE A 93 -19.18 -4.78 11.60
CA PHE A 93 -18.87 -4.34 10.24
C PHE A 93 -19.03 -2.82 10.05
N VAL A 94 -20.19 -2.25 10.42
CA VAL A 94 -20.43 -0.80 10.35
C VAL A 94 -19.41 -0.02 11.19
N GLY A 95 -19.11 -0.48 12.40
CA GLY A 95 -18.13 0.13 13.29
C GLY A 95 -16.72 0.14 12.70
N THR A 96 -16.27 -1.00 12.14
CA THR A 96 -14.97 -1.14 11.46
C THR A 96 -14.92 -0.26 10.22
N THR A 97 -15.97 -0.22 9.40
CA THR A 97 -16.02 0.64 8.21
C THR A 97 -15.94 2.12 8.58
N LEU A 98 -16.68 2.56 9.60
CA LEU A 98 -16.62 3.95 10.10
C LEU A 98 -15.22 4.30 10.63
N PHE A 99 -14.63 3.39 11.40
CA PHE A 99 -13.30 3.58 11.96
C PHE A 99 -12.22 3.63 10.87
N SER A 100 -12.26 2.72 9.90
CA SER A 100 -11.35 2.71 8.74
C SER A 100 -11.49 3.98 7.91
N ALA A 101 -12.73 4.42 7.62
CA ALA A 101 -12.97 5.68 6.91
C ALA A 101 -12.37 6.88 7.66
N ALA A 102 -12.52 6.94 9.00
CA ALA A 102 -11.93 8.00 9.80
C ALA A 102 -10.40 7.95 9.78
N LEU A 103 -9.81 6.76 9.87
CA LEU A 103 -8.36 6.56 9.81
C LEU A 103 -7.79 6.99 8.46
N GLU A 104 -8.41 6.56 7.35
CA GLU A 104 -8.05 6.97 5.99
C GLU A 104 -8.14 8.49 5.83
N GLY A 105 -9.22 9.10 6.34
CA GLY A 105 -9.39 10.55 6.39
C GLY A 105 -8.27 11.24 7.14
N VAL A 106 -7.89 10.76 8.34
CA VAL A 106 -6.79 11.32 9.14
C VAL A 106 -5.47 11.18 8.39
N THR A 107 -5.21 10.03 7.76
CA THR A 107 -3.99 9.80 6.98
C THR A 107 -3.88 10.77 5.81
N LEU A 108 -4.91 10.89 4.97
CA LEU A 108 -4.87 11.79 3.81
C LEU A 108 -4.86 13.27 4.22
N GLY A 109 -5.61 13.60 5.28
CA GLY A 109 -5.61 14.94 5.89
C GLY A 109 -4.25 15.33 6.44
N GLY A 110 -3.58 14.41 7.13
CA GLY A 110 -2.22 14.56 7.65
C GLY A 110 -1.19 14.77 6.54
N VAL A 111 -1.27 14.02 5.44
CA VAL A 111 -0.39 14.19 4.27
C VAL A 111 -0.53 15.61 3.70
N ILE A 112 -1.74 16.05 3.37
CA ILE A 112 -1.96 17.39 2.80
C ILE A 112 -1.58 18.50 3.79
N LEU A 113 -1.82 18.31 5.09
CA LEU A 113 -1.38 19.23 6.13
C LEU A 113 0.14 19.40 6.12
N LEU A 114 0.90 18.30 6.13
CA LEU A 114 2.37 18.32 6.15
C LEU A 114 2.95 18.91 4.85
N LEU A 115 2.40 18.52 3.69
CA LEU A 115 2.79 19.08 2.39
C LEU A 115 2.54 20.59 2.35
N THR A 116 1.37 21.04 2.82
CA THR A 116 1.04 22.47 2.87
C THR A 116 1.93 23.24 3.85
N ALA A 117 2.16 22.68 5.04
CA ALA A 117 3.02 23.27 6.05
C ALA A 117 4.48 23.46 5.55
N CYS A 118 4.93 22.57 4.66
CA CYS A 118 6.26 22.64 4.05
C CYS A 118 6.30 23.56 2.82
N ALA A 119 5.37 23.39 1.87
CA ALA A 119 5.40 24.06 0.59
C ALA A 119 5.01 25.55 0.67
N GLU A 120 4.05 25.92 1.53
CA GLU A 120 3.58 27.30 1.67
C GLU A 120 4.70 28.32 1.97
N PRO A 121 5.56 28.12 2.99
CA PRO A 121 6.62 29.08 3.30
C PRO A 121 7.67 29.16 2.19
N VAL A 122 8.00 28.04 1.54
CA VAL A 122 8.96 27.99 0.43
C VAL A 122 8.44 28.76 -0.77
N TYR A 123 7.18 28.53 -1.15
CA TYR A 123 6.52 29.25 -2.24
C TYR A 123 6.41 30.75 -1.95
N ARG A 124 5.97 31.10 -0.73
CA ARG A 124 5.81 32.49 -0.30
C ARG A 124 7.11 33.27 -0.36
N GLN A 125 8.21 32.68 0.09
CA GLN A 125 9.52 33.32 0.02
C GLN A 125 10.06 33.43 -1.40
N ALA A 126 9.84 32.41 -2.24
CA ALA A 126 10.42 32.35 -3.58
C ALA A 126 9.70 33.25 -4.60
N TYR A 127 8.40 33.50 -4.42
CA TYR A 127 7.56 34.13 -5.43
C TYR A 127 6.75 35.31 -4.86
N PRO A 128 7.40 36.39 -4.41
CA PRO A 128 6.77 37.48 -3.66
C PRO A 128 5.62 38.20 -4.40
N LYS A 129 5.67 38.23 -5.74
CA LYS A 129 4.67 38.92 -6.56
C LYS A 129 3.39 38.12 -6.79
N HIS A 130 3.41 36.81 -6.59
CA HIS A 130 2.26 35.94 -6.82
C HIS A 130 1.31 35.90 -5.62
N LEU A 131 0.07 35.48 -5.84
CA LEU A 131 -0.94 35.31 -4.78
C LEU A 131 -0.45 34.35 -3.69
N ALA A 132 -0.69 34.72 -2.43
CA ALA A 132 -0.37 33.86 -1.31
C ALA A 132 -1.35 32.70 -1.19
N ILE A 133 -0.82 31.49 -0.96
CA ILE A 133 -1.63 30.27 -0.77
C ILE A 133 -2.68 30.44 0.33
N SER A 134 -2.29 31.08 1.43
CA SER A 134 -3.18 31.35 2.57
C SER A 134 -4.28 32.41 2.31
N ARG A 135 -4.23 33.11 1.17
CA ARG A 135 -5.13 34.23 0.84
C ARG A 135 -5.86 34.06 -0.50
N MET A 136 -5.42 33.16 -1.39
CA MET A 136 -5.88 33.11 -2.78
C MET A 136 -7.39 32.88 -2.95
N PHE A 137 -8.05 32.17 -2.04
CA PHE A 137 -9.50 31.92 -2.11
C PHE A 137 -10.34 32.89 -1.25
N ARG A 138 -9.74 33.95 -0.70
CA ARG A 138 -10.50 34.99 0.00
C ARG A 138 -11.23 35.86 -1.01
N TRP A 139 -12.38 36.41 -0.62
CA TRP A 139 -13.16 37.31 -1.47
C TRP A 139 -12.35 38.48 -2.04
N ASN A 140 -11.45 39.06 -1.24
CA ASN A 140 -10.57 40.13 -1.69
C ASN A 140 -9.62 39.68 -2.81
N ALA A 141 -9.14 38.43 -2.78
CA ALA A 141 -8.23 37.88 -3.78
C ALA A 141 -8.97 37.51 -5.07
N ILE A 142 -10.16 36.91 -4.98
CA ILE A 142 -11.00 36.52 -6.14
C ILE A 142 -11.23 37.70 -7.10
N ARG A 143 -11.37 38.91 -6.55
CA ARG A 143 -11.62 40.15 -7.30
C ARG A 143 -10.38 40.82 -7.89
N THR A 144 -9.20 40.18 -7.81
CA THR A 144 -7.95 40.74 -8.34
C THR A 144 -7.67 40.28 -9.76
N ARG A 145 -6.85 41.06 -10.48
CA ARG A 145 -6.42 40.70 -11.84
C ARG A 145 -5.62 39.41 -11.84
N GLN A 146 -4.69 39.25 -10.90
CA GLN A 146 -3.92 38.00 -10.76
C GLN A 146 -4.79 36.76 -10.58
N PHE A 147 -5.84 36.82 -9.76
CA PHE A 147 -6.74 35.67 -9.59
C PHE A 147 -7.48 35.34 -10.87
N PHE A 148 -8.02 36.36 -11.55
CA PHE A 148 -8.72 36.20 -12.82
C PHE A 148 -7.82 35.60 -13.91
N THR A 149 -6.63 36.17 -14.11
CA THR A 149 -5.69 35.69 -15.14
C THR A 149 -5.11 34.32 -14.82
N GLY A 150 -4.81 34.03 -13.54
CA GLY A 150 -4.38 32.71 -13.10
C GLY A 150 -5.45 31.65 -13.32
N SER A 151 -6.70 31.95 -13.00
CA SER A 151 -7.83 31.04 -13.21
C SER A 151 -8.12 30.79 -14.68
N LEU A 152 -8.14 31.86 -15.49
CA LEU A 152 -8.32 31.75 -16.94
C LEU A 152 -7.18 30.95 -17.58
N ALA A 153 -5.93 31.16 -17.16
CA ALA A 153 -4.79 30.39 -17.62
C ALA A 153 -4.93 28.92 -17.25
N GLY A 154 -5.36 28.60 -16.02
CA GLY A 154 -5.59 27.23 -15.57
C GLY A 154 -6.68 26.51 -16.38
N ILE A 155 -7.82 27.16 -16.61
CA ILE A 155 -8.91 26.62 -17.46
C ILE A 155 -8.41 26.39 -18.89
N THR A 156 -7.69 27.37 -19.45
CA THR A 156 -7.10 27.25 -20.80
C THR A 156 -6.09 26.09 -20.87
N LEU A 157 -5.27 25.91 -19.83
CA LEU A 157 -4.32 24.81 -19.73
C LEU A 157 -5.00 23.45 -19.64
N ALA A 158 -6.16 23.35 -18.98
CA ALA A 158 -6.94 22.11 -18.94
C ALA A 158 -7.40 21.71 -20.36
N PHE A 159 -7.96 22.64 -21.13
CA PHE A 159 -8.34 22.37 -22.53
C PHE A 159 -7.13 22.07 -23.41
N PHE A 160 -6.04 22.81 -23.23
CA PHE A 160 -4.79 22.55 -23.93
C PHE A 160 -4.26 21.15 -23.61
N PHE A 161 -4.31 20.71 -22.36
CA PHE A 161 -3.84 19.39 -21.94
C PHE A 161 -4.63 18.28 -22.63
N VAL A 162 -5.96 18.37 -22.68
CA VAL A 162 -6.80 17.39 -23.39
C VAL A 162 -6.43 17.33 -24.88
N ALA A 163 -6.27 18.50 -25.52
CA ALA A 163 -5.85 18.55 -26.92
C ALA A 163 -4.42 18.00 -27.13
N TYR A 164 -3.52 18.28 -26.20
CA TYR A 164 -2.14 17.79 -26.20
C TYR A 164 -2.10 16.27 -26.07
N GLU A 165 -2.80 15.67 -25.11
CA GLU A 165 -2.85 14.21 -24.91
C GLU A 165 -3.38 13.50 -26.18
N ILE A 166 -4.48 14.02 -26.76
CA ILE A 166 -5.03 13.48 -28.01
C ILE A 166 -4.00 13.59 -29.14
N GLY A 167 -3.39 14.77 -29.34
CA GLY A 167 -2.38 14.97 -30.37
C GLY A 167 -1.14 14.11 -30.17
N PHE A 168 -0.67 13.99 -28.92
CA PHE A 168 0.50 13.22 -28.55
C PHE A 168 0.28 11.74 -28.86
N TYR A 169 -0.83 11.12 -28.42
CA TYR A 169 -1.09 9.71 -28.71
C TYR A 169 -1.44 9.44 -30.18
N LEU A 170 -2.09 10.37 -30.88
CA LEU A 170 -2.30 10.25 -32.33
C LEU A 170 -0.97 10.26 -33.10
N ALA A 171 -0.01 11.09 -32.69
CA ALA A 171 1.33 11.12 -33.26
C ALA A 171 2.13 9.88 -32.85
N ALA A 172 2.17 9.56 -31.55
CA ALA A 172 2.93 8.44 -31.00
C ALA A 172 2.48 7.11 -31.59
N LYS A 173 1.18 6.94 -31.84
CA LYS A 173 0.64 5.76 -32.54
C LYS A 173 1.28 5.55 -33.91
N ARG A 174 1.62 6.62 -34.65
CA ARG A 174 2.35 6.51 -35.94
C ARG A 174 3.78 5.99 -35.78
N PHE A 175 4.35 6.13 -34.59
CA PHE A 175 5.67 5.62 -34.23
C PHE A 175 5.60 4.28 -33.47
N GLY A 176 4.44 3.61 -33.48
CA GLY A 176 4.27 2.30 -32.85
C GLY A 176 3.99 2.34 -31.35
N ALA A 177 3.71 3.51 -30.78
CA ALA A 177 3.26 3.59 -29.39
C ALA A 177 1.87 2.97 -29.23
N TRP A 178 1.65 2.36 -28.07
CA TRP A 178 0.40 1.68 -27.75
C TRP A 178 0.04 1.94 -26.28
N ALA A 179 -1.24 2.19 -26.03
CA ALA A 179 -1.81 2.31 -24.69
C ALA A 179 -3.09 1.47 -24.64
N PRO A 180 -3.29 0.62 -23.61
CA PRO A 180 -4.52 -0.14 -23.48
C PRO A 180 -5.69 0.79 -23.15
N ALA A 181 -6.88 0.44 -23.66
CA ALA A 181 -8.11 1.05 -23.22
C ALA A 181 -8.57 0.35 -21.94
N GLU A 182 -8.58 1.07 -20.83
CA GLU A 182 -9.20 0.64 -19.58
C GLU A 182 -10.43 1.52 -19.31
N VAL A 183 -11.48 0.93 -18.75
CA VAL A 183 -12.63 1.68 -18.23
C VAL A 183 -12.43 1.77 -16.72
N PRO A 184 -11.76 2.82 -16.21
CA PRO A 184 -11.56 2.95 -14.79
C PRO A 184 -12.89 3.27 -14.10
N TYR A 185 -12.93 3.05 -12.78
CA TYR A 185 -13.98 3.56 -11.90
C TYR A 185 -15.40 2.99 -12.11
N THR A 186 -15.54 1.76 -12.62
CA THR A 186 -16.85 1.09 -12.76
C THR A 186 -17.63 1.03 -11.45
N ASP A 187 -16.92 0.88 -10.33
CA ASP A 187 -17.50 0.74 -8.99
C ASP A 187 -18.13 2.03 -8.48
N LEU A 188 -17.81 3.19 -9.06
CA LEU A 188 -18.43 4.47 -8.69
C LEU A 188 -19.95 4.43 -8.86
N LEU A 189 -20.44 3.73 -9.88
CA LEU A 189 -21.87 3.62 -10.18
C LEU A 189 -22.64 2.85 -9.09
N ASN A 190 -21.95 2.04 -8.29
CA ASN A 190 -22.53 1.27 -7.19
C ASN A 190 -22.57 2.05 -5.87
N THR A 191 -22.20 3.34 -5.88
CA THR A 191 -22.21 4.20 -4.69
C THR A 191 -23.35 5.22 -4.74
N ARG A 192 -23.78 5.73 -3.57
CA ARG A 192 -24.93 6.66 -3.50
C ARG A 192 -24.62 8.06 -4.01
N PHE A 193 -23.39 8.53 -3.79
CA PHE A 193 -22.94 9.88 -4.14
C PHE A 193 -21.64 9.85 -4.98
N PRO A 194 -21.65 9.33 -6.22
CA PRO A 194 -20.44 9.09 -7.01
C PRO A 194 -19.57 10.35 -7.24
N TRP A 195 -20.21 11.51 -7.24
CA TRP A 195 -19.58 12.83 -7.40
C TRP A 195 -18.62 13.19 -6.26
N ILE A 196 -18.70 12.56 -5.08
CA ILE A 196 -17.72 12.75 -4.00
C ILE A 196 -16.32 12.30 -4.46
N PHE A 197 -16.24 11.20 -5.22
CA PHE A 197 -14.98 10.73 -5.79
C PHE A 197 -14.45 11.67 -6.86
N VAL A 198 -15.32 12.35 -7.61
CA VAL A 198 -14.90 13.40 -8.55
C VAL A 198 -14.23 14.56 -7.80
N LEU A 199 -14.82 15.00 -6.68
CA LEU A 199 -14.24 16.06 -5.86
C LEU A 199 -12.89 15.65 -5.27
N LEU A 200 -12.81 14.45 -4.70
CA LEU A 200 -11.58 13.90 -4.12
C LEU A 200 -10.50 13.68 -5.18
N GLY A 201 -10.87 13.06 -6.31
CA GLY A 201 -9.99 12.74 -7.43
C GLY A 201 -9.45 13.99 -8.12
N GLY A 202 -10.21 15.09 -8.17
CA GLY A 202 -9.68 16.38 -8.59
C GLY A 202 -8.81 17.05 -7.52
N PHE A 203 -9.22 17.00 -6.25
CA PHE A 203 -8.58 17.77 -5.18
C PHE A 203 -7.23 17.20 -4.76
N PHE A 204 -7.15 15.89 -4.50
CA PHE A 204 -5.99 15.29 -3.86
C PHE A 204 -4.73 15.32 -4.75
N PRO A 205 -4.75 14.85 -6.02
CA PRO A 205 -3.60 14.95 -6.91
C PRO A 205 -3.19 16.41 -7.14
N ALA A 206 -4.17 17.28 -7.44
CA ALA A 206 -3.90 18.70 -7.68
C ALA A 206 -3.20 19.38 -6.50
N VAL A 207 -3.65 19.20 -5.26
CA VAL A 207 -2.99 19.86 -4.13
C VAL A 207 -1.66 19.20 -3.78
N SER A 208 -1.62 17.85 -3.73
CA SER A 208 -0.42 17.14 -3.30
C SER A 208 0.73 17.32 -4.29
N GLU A 209 0.49 17.13 -5.58
CA GLU A 209 1.51 17.16 -6.61
C GLU A 209 1.95 18.59 -6.95
N GLU A 210 1.03 19.56 -7.00
CA GLU A 210 1.41 20.96 -7.18
C GLU A 210 2.23 21.49 -6.00
N TRP A 211 1.99 21.02 -4.77
CA TRP A 211 2.83 21.35 -3.63
C TRP A 211 4.22 20.75 -3.73
N VAL A 212 4.31 19.46 -4.01
CA VAL A 212 5.59 18.76 -4.08
C VAL A 212 6.42 19.32 -5.24
N PHE A 213 5.90 19.32 -6.45
CA PHE A 213 6.70 19.57 -7.65
C PHE A 213 6.84 21.07 -7.93
N ARG A 214 5.74 21.83 -7.91
CA ARG A 214 5.76 23.23 -8.36
C ARG A 214 6.08 24.20 -7.22
N ALA A 215 5.34 24.13 -6.12
CA ALA A 215 5.49 25.08 -5.01
C ALA A 215 6.79 24.85 -4.21
N PHE A 216 7.19 23.60 -4.01
CA PHE A 216 8.39 23.22 -3.26
C PHE A 216 9.61 22.93 -4.17
N SER A 217 9.54 21.87 -5.00
CA SER A 217 10.73 21.29 -5.62
C SER A 217 11.46 22.24 -6.56
N ILE A 218 10.77 23.02 -7.39
CA ILE A 218 11.42 23.99 -8.29
C ILE A 218 12.33 24.94 -7.49
N ARG A 219 11.85 25.51 -6.38
CA ARG A 219 12.66 26.41 -5.57
C ARG A 219 13.77 25.67 -4.83
N TYR A 220 13.46 24.51 -4.27
CA TYR A 220 14.44 23.72 -3.53
C TYR A 220 15.61 23.32 -4.45
N LEU A 221 15.32 22.68 -5.57
CA LEU A 221 16.30 22.27 -6.57
C LEU A 221 17.06 23.45 -7.19
N HIS A 222 16.42 24.62 -7.36
CA HIS A 222 17.14 25.83 -7.78
C HIS A 222 18.21 26.24 -6.76
N GLY A 223 17.96 26.04 -5.47
CA GLY A 223 18.97 26.26 -4.44
C GLY A 223 20.19 25.34 -4.56
N LEU A 224 19.97 24.08 -4.96
CA LEU A 224 21.04 23.08 -5.14
C LEU A 224 21.79 23.28 -6.47
N LEU A 225 21.05 23.41 -7.57
CA LEU A 225 21.59 23.43 -8.93
C LEU A 225 22.05 24.83 -9.37
N ARG A 226 21.74 25.87 -8.59
CA ARG A 226 22.06 27.30 -8.83
C ARG A 226 21.49 27.91 -10.13
N ARG A 227 20.89 27.11 -10.99
CA ARG A 227 20.21 27.53 -12.22
C ARG A 227 18.75 27.11 -12.17
N ARG A 228 17.88 27.97 -12.70
CA ARG A 228 16.42 27.76 -12.67
C ARG A 228 15.95 26.71 -13.67
N TRP A 229 16.53 26.67 -14.87
CA TRP A 229 16.08 25.75 -15.92
C TRP A 229 16.31 24.26 -15.56
N PRO A 230 17.45 23.83 -14.98
CA PRO A 230 17.63 22.43 -14.59
C PRO A 230 16.70 22.02 -13.44
N ALA A 231 16.38 22.96 -12.54
CA ALA A 231 15.44 22.72 -11.46
C ALA A 231 14.02 22.47 -11.98
N ILE A 232 13.58 23.24 -12.98
CA ILE A 232 12.30 23.04 -13.67
C ILE A 232 12.29 21.69 -14.38
N LEU A 233 13.34 21.40 -15.15
CA LEU A 233 13.43 20.14 -15.89
C LEU A 233 13.39 18.94 -14.95
N LEU A 234 14.25 18.92 -13.94
CA LEU A 234 14.33 17.80 -12.99
C LEU A 234 13.02 17.62 -12.23
N SER A 235 12.40 18.69 -11.73
CA SER A 235 11.09 18.59 -11.06
C SER A 235 9.99 18.05 -11.98
N SER A 236 10.02 18.41 -13.26
CA SER A 236 9.02 17.99 -14.24
C SER A 236 9.23 16.53 -14.66
N LEU A 237 10.48 16.11 -14.84
CA LEU A 237 10.82 14.73 -15.15
C LEU A 237 10.53 13.79 -13.99
N ILE A 238 10.80 14.21 -12.73
CA ILE A 238 10.44 13.40 -11.56
C ILE A 238 8.92 13.18 -11.54
N TRP A 239 8.15 14.26 -11.68
CA TRP A 239 6.70 14.16 -11.77
C TRP A 239 6.23 13.24 -12.92
N GLY A 240 6.84 13.39 -14.10
CA GLY A 240 6.50 12.58 -15.28
C GLY A 240 6.80 11.10 -15.11
N PHE A 241 8.04 10.74 -14.77
CA PHE A 241 8.47 9.35 -14.63
C PHE A 241 7.86 8.64 -13.42
N GLY A 242 7.34 9.39 -12.44
CA GLY A 242 6.44 8.86 -11.40
C GLY A 242 5.19 8.15 -11.98
N HIS A 243 4.81 8.48 -13.21
CA HIS A 243 3.69 7.88 -13.95
C HIS A 243 4.14 6.85 -15.01
N ALA A 244 5.41 6.44 -15.06
CA ALA A 244 5.87 5.48 -16.08
C ALA A 244 5.30 4.06 -15.89
N ASN A 245 4.72 3.73 -14.73
CA ASN A 245 4.13 2.43 -14.38
C ASN A 245 2.77 2.16 -15.03
N TYR A 246 2.16 3.16 -15.67
CA TYR A 246 1.01 2.94 -16.54
C TYR A 246 1.41 2.02 -17.72
N PRO A 247 0.48 1.18 -18.22
CA PRO A 247 0.78 0.13 -19.20
C PRO A 247 1.15 0.60 -20.63
N ASN A 248 1.49 1.88 -20.79
CA ASN A 248 1.79 2.51 -22.08
C ASN A 248 3.15 2.02 -22.62
N GLN A 249 3.22 1.83 -23.93
CA GLN A 249 4.39 1.37 -24.67
C GLN A 249 4.86 2.39 -25.70
N PRO A 250 6.18 2.57 -25.90
CA PRO A 250 7.28 1.96 -25.14
C PRO A 250 7.28 2.41 -23.67
N PHE A 251 7.91 1.63 -22.79
CA PHE A 251 7.76 1.75 -21.33
C PHE A 251 8.01 3.15 -20.72
N PHE A 252 8.77 4.02 -21.39
CA PHE A 252 9.10 5.36 -20.92
C PHE A 252 8.14 6.44 -21.43
N ILE A 253 7.21 6.12 -22.34
CA ILE A 253 6.45 7.11 -23.10
C ILE A 253 5.61 8.01 -22.20
N ARG A 254 4.93 7.44 -21.20
CA ARG A 254 4.12 8.19 -20.23
C ARG A 254 4.99 9.15 -19.40
N GLY A 255 6.21 8.73 -19.08
CA GLY A 255 7.19 9.58 -18.38
C GLY A 255 7.58 10.83 -19.18
N ILE A 256 7.79 10.68 -20.49
CA ILE A 256 8.11 11.80 -21.39
C ILE A 256 6.89 12.72 -21.56
N GLU A 257 5.72 12.15 -21.83
CA GLU A 257 4.47 12.88 -22.02
C GLU A 257 4.14 13.76 -20.81
N VAL A 258 4.00 13.13 -19.64
CA VAL A 258 3.68 13.84 -18.39
C VAL A 258 4.83 14.78 -18.00
N GLY A 259 6.08 14.43 -18.32
CA GLY A 259 7.24 15.30 -18.13
C GLY A 259 7.16 16.60 -18.94
N ILE A 260 6.71 16.54 -20.20
CA ILE A 260 6.47 17.72 -21.05
C ILE A 260 5.36 18.58 -20.46
N VAL A 261 4.26 17.97 -20.01
CA VAL A 261 3.19 18.68 -19.31
C VAL A 261 3.72 19.34 -18.04
N GLY A 262 4.62 18.67 -17.31
CA GLY A 262 5.31 19.21 -16.16
C GLY A 262 6.07 20.49 -16.45
N LEU A 263 6.77 20.55 -17.61
CA LEU A 263 7.47 21.75 -18.07
C LEU A 263 6.49 22.89 -18.35
N VAL A 264 5.38 22.60 -19.05
CA VAL A 264 4.34 23.59 -19.37
C VAL A 264 3.68 24.14 -18.10
N TRP A 265 3.35 23.28 -17.14
CA TRP A 265 2.76 23.71 -15.86
C TRP A 265 3.75 24.46 -14.98
N SER A 266 5.03 24.07 -15.01
CA SER A 266 6.10 24.84 -14.35
C SER A 266 6.21 26.24 -14.95
N TRP A 267 6.18 26.37 -16.27
CA TRP A 267 6.13 27.68 -16.93
C TRP A 267 4.89 28.48 -16.50
N ALA A 268 3.72 27.84 -16.50
CA ALA A 268 2.46 28.48 -16.11
C ALA A 268 2.50 28.99 -14.66
N MET A 269 3.01 28.17 -13.73
CA MET A 269 3.21 28.54 -12.33
C MET A 269 4.11 29.77 -12.18
N LEU A 270 5.20 29.81 -12.95
CA LEU A 270 6.15 30.91 -12.89
C LEU A 270 5.57 32.21 -13.47
N ARG A 271 4.68 32.10 -14.47
CA ARG A 271 4.06 33.24 -15.16
C ARG A 271 2.81 33.77 -14.47
N PHE A 272 1.94 32.89 -14.01
CA PHE A 272 0.58 33.19 -13.52
C PHE A 272 0.36 32.84 -12.04
N GLY A 273 1.36 32.26 -11.38
CA GLY A 273 1.26 31.79 -10.00
C GLY A 273 0.74 30.36 -9.89
N ILE A 274 0.80 29.81 -8.68
CA ILE A 274 0.48 28.39 -8.42
C ILE A 274 -1.01 28.06 -8.59
N LEU A 275 -1.88 29.07 -8.62
CA LEU A 275 -3.31 28.92 -8.90
C LEU A 275 -3.58 28.35 -10.29
N ALA A 276 -2.77 28.73 -11.29
CA ALA A 276 -2.97 28.28 -12.68
C ALA A 276 -2.80 26.77 -12.85
N PRO A 277 -1.66 26.14 -12.48
CA PRO A 277 -1.54 24.68 -12.56
C PRO A 277 -2.47 23.96 -11.58
N LEU A 278 -2.78 24.54 -10.41
CA LEU A 278 -3.74 23.94 -9.48
C LEU A 278 -5.14 23.79 -10.09
N ILE A 279 -5.64 24.83 -10.77
CA ILE A 279 -6.92 24.78 -11.47
C ILE A 279 -6.85 23.82 -12.66
N ALA A 280 -5.77 23.85 -13.44
CA ALA A 280 -5.59 22.95 -14.58
C ALA A 280 -5.63 21.48 -14.14
N HIS A 281 -4.80 21.14 -13.15
CA HIS A 281 -4.65 19.79 -12.62
C HIS A 281 -5.97 19.24 -12.07
N TYR A 282 -6.63 20.00 -11.18
CA TYR A 282 -7.93 19.62 -10.66
C TYR A 282 -8.94 19.37 -11.78
N SER A 283 -9.00 20.27 -12.77
CA SER A 283 -10.01 20.20 -13.83
C SER A 283 -9.83 18.94 -14.68
N ILE A 284 -8.58 18.54 -14.91
CA ILE A 284 -8.24 17.33 -15.69
C ILE A 284 -8.65 16.07 -14.93
N ASP A 285 -8.24 15.92 -13.68
CA ASP A 285 -8.51 14.70 -12.92
C ASP A 285 -9.98 14.57 -12.53
N ALA A 286 -10.62 15.70 -12.19
CA ALA A 286 -12.06 15.74 -11.95
C ALA A 286 -12.82 15.38 -13.23
N PHE A 287 -12.38 15.87 -14.41
CA PHE A 287 -13.00 15.49 -15.68
C PHE A 287 -12.85 14.00 -15.97
N TYR A 288 -11.66 13.41 -15.81
CA TYR A 288 -11.46 11.97 -15.99
C TYR A 288 -12.32 11.14 -15.05
N SER A 289 -12.41 11.54 -13.78
CA SER A 289 -13.26 10.87 -12.78
C SER A 289 -14.75 11.00 -13.11
N ALA A 290 -15.18 12.16 -13.62
CA ALA A 290 -16.57 12.43 -13.98
C ALA A 290 -16.98 11.85 -15.34
N PHE A 291 -16.03 11.48 -16.21
CA PHE A 291 -16.31 11.12 -17.59
C PHE A 291 -17.32 9.97 -17.72
N LEU A 292 -17.21 8.95 -16.85
CA LEU A 292 -18.18 7.85 -16.78
C LEU A 292 -19.59 8.35 -16.40
N LEU A 293 -19.68 9.30 -15.46
CA LEU A 293 -20.95 9.88 -15.02
C LEU A 293 -21.59 10.73 -16.13
N LEU A 294 -20.78 11.54 -16.82
CA LEU A 294 -21.20 12.39 -17.94
C LEU A 294 -21.70 11.59 -19.14
N ARG A 295 -21.15 10.38 -19.35
CA ARG A 295 -21.58 9.45 -20.40
C ARG A 295 -22.66 8.47 -19.96
N SER A 296 -23.13 8.57 -18.72
CA SER A 296 -24.25 7.76 -18.25
C SER A 296 -25.56 8.18 -18.93
N GLY A 297 -26.53 7.28 -19.02
CA GLY A 297 -27.90 7.63 -19.43
C GLY A 297 -28.74 8.25 -18.30
N ASN A 298 -28.15 8.54 -17.14
CA ASN A 298 -28.86 8.96 -15.94
C ASN A 298 -28.63 10.45 -15.66
N THR A 299 -29.71 11.25 -15.68
CA THR A 299 -29.65 12.71 -15.49
C THR A 299 -29.00 13.13 -14.17
N TYR A 300 -29.22 12.39 -13.08
CA TYR A 300 -28.59 12.69 -11.79
C TYR A 300 -27.06 12.59 -11.88
N LEU A 301 -26.55 11.52 -12.50
CA LEU A 301 -25.12 11.30 -12.65
C LEU A 301 -24.48 12.31 -13.61
N ILE A 302 -25.16 12.62 -14.73
CA ILE A 302 -24.70 13.64 -15.68
C ILE A 302 -24.60 15.00 -14.97
N ALA A 303 -25.68 15.42 -14.30
CA ALA A 303 -25.75 16.73 -13.65
C ALA A 303 -24.72 16.86 -12.53
N THR A 304 -24.66 15.87 -11.63
CA THR A 304 -23.71 15.91 -10.50
C THR A 304 -22.26 15.82 -10.98
N GLY A 305 -21.96 14.94 -11.93
CA GLY A 305 -20.65 14.84 -12.57
C GLY A 305 -20.21 16.14 -13.23
N ALA A 306 -21.10 16.80 -13.99
CA ALA A 306 -20.82 18.08 -14.64
C ALA A 306 -20.55 19.20 -13.62
N ILE A 307 -21.36 19.29 -12.56
CA ILE A 307 -21.20 20.28 -11.49
C ILE A 307 -19.86 20.09 -10.78
N THR A 308 -19.52 18.85 -10.41
CA THR A 308 -18.27 18.59 -9.68
C THR A 308 -17.03 18.73 -10.55
N ALA A 309 -17.06 18.30 -11.82
CA ALA A 309 -15.96 18.55 -12.75
C ALA A 309 -15.79 20.05 -13.03
N GLY A 310 -16.89 20.80 -13.07
CA GLY A 310 -16.91 22.24 -13.31
C GLY A 310 -16.77 23.11 -12.05
N ILE A 311 -16.55 22.56 -10.86
CA ILE A 311 -16.64 23.34 -9.61
C ILE A 311 -15.58 24.46 -9.55
N ASN A 312 -14.42 24.27 -10.17
CA ASN A 312 -13.37 25.28 -10.26
C ASN A 312 -13.73 26.47 -11.16
N LEU A 313 -14.79 26.36 -11.97
CA LEU A 313 -15.32 27.50 -12.72
C LEU A 313 -16.04 28.49 -11.81
N ILE A 314 -16.57 28.06 -10.66
CA ILE A 314 -17.29 28.94 -9.72
C ILE A 314 -16.44 30.16 -9.30
N PRO A 315 -15.22 30.00 -8.75
CA PRO A 315 -14.43 31.16 -8.35
C PRO A 315 -14.02 32.05 -9.54
N PHE A 316 -13.83 31.48 -10.74
CA PHE A 316 -13.60 32.26 -11.95
C PHE A 316 -14.82 33.08 -12.37
N LEU A 317 -16.01 32.47 -12.36
CA LEU A 317 -17.26 33.14 -12.69
C LEU A 317 -17.58 34.25 -11.68
N LEU A 318 -17.25 34.05 -10.40
CA LEU A 318 -17.34 35.10 -9.38
C LEU A 318 -16.38 36.26 -9.66
N ALA A 319 -15.14 35.98 -10.06
CA ALA A 319 -14.17 37.00 -10.46
C ALA A 319 -14.66 37.77 -11.70
N LEU A 320 -15.21 37.07 -12.69
CA LEU A 320 -15.78 37.65 -13.90
C LEU A 320 -16.99 38.53 -13.59
N ALA A 321 -17.95 38.03 -12.80
CA ALA A 321 -19.13 38.77 -12.40
C ALA A 321 -18.78 40.03 -11.61
N ALA A 322 -17.82 39.92 -10.68
CA ALA A 322 -17.30 41.08 -9.94
C ALA A 322 -16.69 42.11 -10.89
N TYR A 323 -15.87 41.68 -11.86
CA TYR A 323 -15.30 42.56 -12.86
C TYR A 323 -16.36 43.21 -13.77
N ILE A 324 -17.39 42.48 -14.20
CA ILE A 324 -18.48 43.05 -15.00
C ILE A 324 -19.25 44.11 -14.20
N ALA A 325 -19.49 43.86 -12.92
CA ALA A 325 -20.21 44.76 -12.03
C ALA A 325 -19.42 46.03 -11.69
N THR A 326 -18.11 45.93 -11.45
CA THR A 326 -17.28 47.09 -11.03
C THR A 326 -16.48 47.72 -12.17
N ARG A 327 -16.34 47.03 -13.31
CA ARG A 327 -15.46 47.38 -14.45
C ARG A 327 -13.99 47.57 -14.10
N GLU A 328 -13.60 47.22 -12.88
CA GLU A 328 -12.26 47.39 -12.33
C GLU A 328 -11.88 46.18 -11.46
N PHE A 329 -10.60 45.81 -11.49
CA PHE A 329 -10.04 44.81 -10.58
C PHE A 329 -9.60 45.47 -9.28
N ARG A 330 -9.74 44.75 -8.16
CA ARG A 330 -9.22 45.18 -6.86
C ARG A 330 -7.69 45.15 -6.85
N GLY A 331 -7.07 46.08 -6.12
CA GLY A 331 -5.64 46.11 -5.89
C GLY A 331 -5.09 44.83 -5.23
N GLU A 332 -3.85 44.48 -5.58
CA GLU A 332 -3.21 43.19 -5.22
C GLU A 332 -2.35 43.28 -3.95
N THR A 333 -2.21 44.47 -3.38
CA THR A 333 -1.27 44.80 -2.28
C THR A 333 -1.50 44.03 -1.00
N GLU A 334 -2.68 43.47 -0.76
CA GLU A 334 -3.00 42.70 0.46
C GLU A 334 -2.97 41.18 0.27
N VAL A 335 -2.91 40.69 -0.97
CA VAL A 335 -3.14 39.27 -1.28
C VAL A 335 -1.90 38.54 -1.80
N THR A 336 -0.84 39.27 -2.12
CA THR A 336 0.43 38.70 -2.61
C THR A 336 1.24 38.01 -1.50
N ASN A 337 2.19 37.18 -1.90
CA ASN A 337 3.17 36.56 -1.02
C ASN A 337 4.01 37.58 -0.24
N ALA A 338 4.41 38.68 -0.88
CA ALA A 338 5.12 39.77 -0.21
C ALA A 338 4.28 40.40 0.91
N ALA A 339 3.00 40.67 0.63
CA ALA A 339 2.04 41.21 1.61
C ALA A 339 1.68 40.22 2.72
N ALA A 340 1.84 38.93 2.44
CA ALA A 340 1.71 37.89 3.43
C ALA A 340 2.87 37.94 4.44
N GLY A 341 4.03 38.47 4.04
CA GLY A 341 5.26 38.57 4.83
C GLY A 341 6.02 37.25 4.84
N THR A 342 7.35 37.30 4.72
CA THR A 342 8.27 36.17 4.98
C THR A 342 8.72 36.19 6.44
N ALA A 343 8.91 35.04 7.10
CA ALA A 343 9.49 35.05 8.45
C ALA A 343 10.90 35.70 8.46
N PRO A 344 11.36 36.18 9.63
CA PRO A 344 12.60 36.95 9.79
C PRO A 344 13.84 36.17 9.35
N ALA A 345 14.96 36.89 9.17
CA ALA A 345 16.28 36.29 8.93
C ALA A 345 16.52 35.11 9.87
N GLU A 346 17.19 34.04 9.39
CA GLU A 346 17.63 32.95 10.25
C GLU A 346 18.23 33.56 11.51
N PRO A 347 17.80 33.14 12.72
CA PRO A 347 18.49 33.59 13.91
C PRO A 347 19.95 33.23 13.72
N GLU A 348 20.80 34.27 13.74
CA GLU A 348 22.26 34.16 13.80
C GLU A 348 22.60 32.97 14.69
N GLU A 349 23.48 32.07 14.22
CA GLU A 349 23.88 30.88 14.99
C GLU A 349 24.01 31.28 16.45
N ALA A 350 23.03 30.86 17.26
CA ALA A 350 23.04 31.23 18.66
C ALA A 350 24.37 30.72 19.19
N GLY A 351 25.24 31.64 19.62
CA GLY A 351 26.47 31.32 20.32
C GLY A 351 26.17 30.24 21.36
N PRO A 352 27.14 29.36 21.66
CA PRO A 352 26.93 28.09 22.34
C PRO A 352 25.87 28.26 23.42
N ALA A 353 24.69 27.66 23.16
CA ALA A 353 23.52 27.85 24.00
C ALA A 353 23.96 27.69 25.46
N GLU A 354 23.66 28.69 26.30
CA GLU A 354 23.84 28.56 27.75
C GLU A 354 23.36 27.17 28.14
N VAL A 355 24.25 26.39 28.77
CA VAL A 355 23.98 25.02 29.19
C VAL A 355 22.77 25.07 30.10
N ARG A 356 21.59 24.90 29.51
CA ARG A 356 20.34 24.92 30.24
C ARG A 356 20.39 23.69 31.11
N GLN A 357 20.41 23.90 32.43
CA GLN A 357 20.42 22.79 33.37
C GLN A 357 19.31 21.83 32.98
N LEU A 358 19.69 20.59 32.63
CA LEU A 358 18.73 19.53 32.38
C LEU A 358 17.76 19.52 33.56
N PRO A 359 16.45 19.32 33.34
CA PRO A 359 15.50 19.24 34.44
C PRO A 359 16.08 18.28 35.49
N SER A 360 16.17 18.77 36.73
CA SER A 360 16.68 17.99 37.86
C SER A 360 16.00 16.63 37.82
N TYR A 361 16.81 15.57 37.68
CA TYR A 361 16.30 14.21 37.74
C TYR A 361 15.50 14.08 39.04
N LEU A 362 14.19 13.90 38.93
CA LEU A 362 13.34 13.59 40.07
C LEU A 362 13.53 12.10 40.36
N PRO A 363 14.27 11.73 41.42
CA PRO A 363 14.43 10.34 41.75
C PRO A 363 13.07 9.73 42.08
N LEU A 364 12.84 8.50 41.61
CA LEU A 364 11.71 7.70 42.07
C LEU A 364 11.70 7.66 43.60
N SER A 365 10.52 7.84 44.21
CA SER A 365 10.39 7.70 45.66
C SER A 365 10.84 6.30 46.08
N ARG A 366 11.34 6.13 47.31
CA ARG A 366 11.77 4.80 47.82
C ARG A 366 10.67 3.75 47.66
N LYS A 367 9.40 4.13 47.84
CA LYS A 367 8.23 3.26 47.62
C LYS A 367 8.09 2.84 46.16
N ALA A 368 8.22 3.77 45.21
CA ALA A 368 8.16 3.48 43.78
C ALA A 368 9.37 2.64 43.31
N MET A 369 10.55 2.88 43.89
CA MET A 369 11.75 2.09 43.63
C MET A 369 11.59 0.65 44.14
N TYR A 370 11.10 0.43 45.37
CA TYR A 370 10.82 -0.92 45.87
C TYR A 370 9.70 -1.60 45.09
N ALA A 371 8.67 -0.87 44.66
CA ALA A 371 7.64 -1.41 43.79
C ALA A 371 8.20 -1.83 42.42
N ALA A 372 9.05 -1.00 41.81
CA ALA A 372 9.73 -1.33 40.56
C ALA A 372 10.65 -2.55 40.71
N PHE A 373 11.43 -2.63 41.80
CA PHE A 373 12.24 -3.81 42.12
C PHE A 373 11.38 -5.05 42.38
N GLY A 374 10.26 -4.92 43.06
CA GLY A 374 9.32 -6.01 43.29
C GLY A 374 8.68 -6.50 41.98
N ILE A 375 8.26 -5.59 41.10
CA ILE A 375 7.74 -5.91 39.77
C ILE A 375 8.83 -6.57 38.91
N ALA A 376 10.06 -6.06 38.95
CA ALA A 376 11.19 -6.65 38.25
C ALA A 376 11.53 -8.05 38.77
N ALA A 377 11.56 -8.24 40.09
CA ALA A 377 11.81 -9.52 40.72
C ALA A 377 10.69 -10.54 40.42
N LEU A 378 9.42 -10.12 40.44
CA LEU A 378 8.29 -10.93 40.00
C LEU A 378 8.37 -11.26 38.51
N GLY A 379 8.79 -10.31 37.68
CA GLY A 379 9.05 -10.54 36.26
C GLY A 379 10.16 -11.57 36.05
N ILE A 380 11.27 -11.46 36.77
CA ILE A 380 12.37 -12.42 36.73
C ILE A 380 11.92 -13.80 37.23
N LEU A 381 11.16 -13.86 38.32
CA LEU A 381 10.60 -15.11 38.84
C LEU A 381 9.60 -15.73 37.85
N ALA A 382 8.81 -14.92 37.14
CA ALA A 382 7.93 -15.40 36.09
C ALA A 382 8.73 -15.98 34.89
N LEU A 383 9.94 -15.50 34.64
CA LEU A 383 10.84 -16.05 33.62
C LEU A 383 11.49 -17.38 34.03
N THR A 384 11.52 -17.74 35.32
CA THR A 384 12.08 -19.05 35.76
C THR A 384 11.08 -20.19 35.65
N VAL A 385 9.78 -19.89 35.54
CA VAL A 385 8.75 -20.88 35.25
C VAL A 385 8.76 -21.17 33.75
N GLN A 386 9.28 -22.33 33.35
CA GLN A 386 9.26 -22.80 31.96
C GLN A 386 8.14 -23.83 31.77
N PRO A 387 6.88 -23.41 31.52
CA PRO A 387 5.84 -24.36 31.16
C PRO A 387 6.20 -25.05 29.84
N PRO A 388 5.77 -26.31 29.60
CA PRO A 388 5.98 -26.96 28.31
C PRO A 388 5.42 -26.07 27.20
N GLN A 389 6.25 -25.80 26.19
CA GLN A 389 5.90 -24.93 25.08
C GLN A 389 5.68 -25.74 23.80
N PHE A 390 4.93 -25.13 22.90
CA PHE A 390 4.72 -25.72 21.59
C PHE A 390 6.02 -25.62 20.80
N GLY A 391 6.52 -26.76 20.34
CA GLY A 391 7.77 -26.81 19.59
C GLY A 391 9.04 -26.83 20.41
N ASP A 392 8.97 -27.17 21.71
CA ASP A 392 10.17 -27.41 22.53
C ASP A 392 11.11 -28.47 21.93
N SER A 393 10.56 -29.41 21.17
CA SER A 393 11.29 -30.45 20.44
C SER A 393 11.78 -30.01 19.05
N PHE A 394 11.24 -28.93 18.50
CA PHE A 394 11.58 -28.48 17.15
C PHE A 394 12.99 -27.90 17.14
N ARG A 395 13.90 -28.60 16.47
CA ARG A 395 15.29 -28.18 16.31
C ARG A 395 15.70 -28.37 14.86
N PHE A 396 16.30 -27.34 14.28
CA PHE A 396 16.98 -27.44 13.00
C PHE A 396 18.34 -28.12 13.23
N ARG A 397 18.36 -29.45 13.16
CA ARG A 397 19.59 -30.25 13.33
C ARG A 397 20.37 -30.39 12.03
N ILE A 398 19.71 -30.22 10.89
CA ILE A 398 20.36 -30.23 9.59
C ILE A 398 20.50 -28.80 9.05
N SER A 399 21.57 -28.56 8.29
CA SER A 399 21.79 -27.28 7.62
C SER A 399 20.83 -27.08 6.43
N SER A 400 20.75 -25.85 5.94
CA SER A 400 20.04 -25.54 4.70
C SER A 400 20.62 -26.29 3.48
N SER A 401 21.93 -26.56 3.45
CA SER A 401 22.56 -27.31 2.36
C SER A 401 22.24 -28.81 2.41
N GLN A 402 22.15 -29.40 3.60
CA GLN A 402 21.70 -30.78 3.79
C GLN A 402 20.23 -30.94 3.38
N ALA A 403 19.38 -29.99 3.77
CA ALA A 403 17.98 -29.98 3.36
C ALA A 403 17.82 -29.83 1.84
N GLU A 404 18.60 -28.96 1.20
CA GLU A 404 18.61 -28.83 -0.26
C GLU A 404 19.01 -30.15 -0.95
N LYS A 405 20.03 -30.83 -0.43
CA LYS A 405 20.46 -32.14 -0.95
C LYS A 405 19.33 -33.17 -0.83
N ALA A 406 18.72 -33.28 0.35
CA ALA A 406 17.59 -34.18 0.59
C ALA A 406 16.37 -33.86 -0.30
N ALA A 407 16.11 -32.57 -0.53
CA ALA A 407 15.08 -32.13 -1.46
C ALA A 407 15.38 -32.54 -2.91
N ASN A 408 16.63 -32.38 -3.36
CA ASN A 408 17.05 -32.81 -4.69
C ASN A 408 16.97 -34.33 -4.85
N GLU A 409 17.43 -35.10 -3.85
CA GLU A 409 17.29 -36.56 -3.85
C GLU A 409 15.83 -37.00 -3.91
N PHE A 410 14.94 -36.31 -3.20
CA PHE A 410 13.50 -36.57 -3.27
C PHE A 410 12.95 -36.33 -4.68
N LEU A 411 13.34 -35.25 -5.35
CA LEU A 411 12.92 -34.97 -6.73
C LEU A 411 13.46 -36.03 -7.70
N SER A 412 14.73 -36.42 -7.58
CA SER A 412 15.33 -37.46 -8.41
C SER A 412 14.60 -38.81 -8.25
N ARG A 413 14.19 -39.18 -7.03
CA ARG A 413 13.41 -40.41 -6.78
C ARG A 413 12.01 -40.38 -7.42
N LEU A 414 11.46 -39.18 -7.66
CA LEU A 414 10.22 -39.00 -8.41
C LEU A 414 10.44 -38.87 -9.92
N GLY A 415 11.67 -39.04 -10.40
CA GLY A 415 12.02 -38.93 -11.81
C GLY A 415 12.04 -37.49 -12.32
N PHE A 416 12.26 -36.50 -11.45
CA PHE A 416 12.43 -35.10 -11.85
C PHE A 416 13.91 -34.71 -11.87
N GLU A 417 14.34 -34.04 -12.94
CA GLU A 417 15.70 -33.52 -13.10
C GLU A 417 15.76 -32.03 -12.74
N ALA A 418 16.06 -31.72 -11.48
CA ALA A 418 16.08 -30.35 -10.98
C ALA A 418 17.46 -29.63 -11.07
N GLN A 419 18.46 -30.26 -11.70
CA GLN A 419 19.84 -29.77 -11.73
C GLN A 419 19.98 -28.41 -12.45
N THR A 420 19.13 -28.19 -13.47
CA THR A 420 19.09 -26.95 -14.26
C THR A 420 18.33 -25.82 -13.56
N PHE A 421 17.75 -26.06 -12.39
CA PHE A 421 16.98 -25.08 -11.63
C PHE A 421 17.88 -24.34 -10.64
N ARG A 422 17.63 -23.05 -10.47
CA ARG A 422 18.16 -22.27 -9.34
C ARG A 422 17.48 -22.74 -8.06
N ARG A 423 18.23 -22.73 -6.96
CA ARG A 423 17.82 -23.26 -5.66
C ARG A 423 17.89 -22.17 -4.60
N ALA A 424 16.88 -22.14 -3.74
CA ALA A 424 16.85 -21.28 -2.56
C ALA A 424 16.19 -22.04 -1.41
N THR A 425 16.87 -22.10 -0.27
CA THR A 425 16.41 -22.85 0.90
C THR A 425 16.22 -21.92 2.10
N GLN A 426 15.04 -21.97 2.73
CA GLN A 426 14.70 -21.15 3.89
C GLN A 426 13.87 -21.93 4.92
N PRO A 427 13.86 -21.53 6.20
CA PRO A 427 12.91 -22.09 7.17
C PRO A 427 11.46 -21.77 6.76
N ALA A 428 10.55 -22.71 6.98
CA ALA A 428 9.13 -22.55 6.70
C ALA A 428 8.28 -22.99 7.88
N ASN A 429 7.33 -22.13 8.27
CA ASN A 429 6.27 -22.45 9.20
C ASN A 429 5.08 -23.04 8.41
N ARG A 430 4.62 -24.22 8.81
CA ARG A 430 3.53 -24.97 8.19
C ARG A 430 2.31 -25.13 9.10
N THR A 431 2.26 -24.38 10.18
CA THR A 431 1.15 -24.41 11.14
C THR A 431 -0.01 -23.52 10.71
N ASP A 432 -1.22 -23.94 11.06
CA ASP A 432 -2.42 -23.08 11.03
C ASP A 432 -2.68 -22.66 12.49
N ALA A 433 -2.68 -21.35 12.75
CA ALA A 433 -2.81 -20.79 14.09
C ALA A 433 -4.14 -21.15 14.78
N LEU A 434 -5.24 -21.27 14.03
CA LEU A 434 -6.52 -21.68 14.61
C LEU A 434 -6.55 -23.19 14.88
N ALA A 435 -5.90 -23.97 14.02
CA ALA A 435 -5.77 -25.41 14.22
C ALA A 435 -4.90 -25.75 15.44
N THR A 436 -3.77 -25.06 15.62
CA THR A 436 -2.91 -25.25 16.81
C THR A 436 -3.66 -24.90 18.08
N GLN A 437 -4.42 -23.80 18.11
CA GLN A 437 -5.25 -23.44 19.26
C GLN A 437 -6.35 -24.46 19.54
N TYR A 438 -7.04 -24.96 18.51
CA TYR A 438 -8.07 -25.98 18.69
C TYR A 438 -7.50 -27.27 19.28
N VAL A 439 -6.40 -27.76 18.70
CA VAL A 439 -5.73 -28.99 19.17
C VAL A 439 -5.22 -28.80 20.60
N TYR A 440 -4.63 -27.65 20.91
CA TYR A 440 -4.22 -27.31 22.28
C TYR A 440 -5.40 -27.32 23.26
N GLY A 441 -6.52 -26.69 22.90
CA GLY A 441 -7.70 -26.61 23.76
C GLY A 441 -8.38 -27.96 24.01
N ASN A 442 -8.29 -28.90 23.07
CA ASN A 442 -8.95 -30.20 23.17
C ASN A 442 -8.02 -31.35 23.61
N GLY A 443 -6.70 -31.22 23.42
CA GLY A 443 -5.73 -32.28 23.69
C GLY A 443 -4.56 -31.86 24.58
N GLY A 444 -4.45 -30.59 24.95
CA GLY A 444 -3.32 -30.05 25.71
C GLY A 444 -2.03 -29.95 24.88
N ILE A 445 -0.97 -29.46 25.52
CA ILE A 445 0.32 -29.19 24.87
C ILE A 445 1.03 -30.46 24.37
N ALA A 446 0.94 -31.56 25.11
CA ALA A 446 1.57 -32.83 24.74
C ALA A 446 1.00 -33.38 23.44
N ARG A 447 -0.34 -33.37 23.30
CA ARG A 447 -1.01 -33.83 22.08
C ARG A 447 -0.77 -32.91 20.89
N LEU A 448 -0.69 -31.60 21.13
CA LEU A 448 -0.33 -30.63 20.11
C LEU A 448 1.07 -30.91 19.55
N ASN A 449 2.06 -31.07 20.44
CA ASN A 449 3.43 -31.42 20.04
C ASN A 449 3.44 -32.74 19.27
N GLN A 450 2.76 -33.79 19.77
CA GLN A 450 2.69 -35.08 19.07
C GLN A 450 2.15 -34.96 17.64
N ILE A 451 1.03 -34.25 17.42
CA ILE A 451 0.46 -34.07 16.07
C ILE A 451 1.46 -33.39 15.15
N TYR A 452 2.09 -32.31 15.60
CA TYR A 452 2.98 -31.50 14.79
C TYR A 452 4.42 -32.01 14.70
N GLU A 453 4.77 -33.05 15.45
CA GLU A 453 6.03 -33.79 15.32
C GLU A 453 5.87 -35.01 14.41
N GLU A 454 4.78 -35.76 14.56
CA GLU A 454 4.63 -37.08 13.95
C GLU A 454 3.77 -37.04 12.68
N GLN A 455 2.63 -36.34 12.72
CA GLN A 455 1.62 -36.40 11.67
C GLN A 455 1.77 -35.25 10.67
N THR A 456 1.99 -34.04 11.18
CA THR A 456 2.08 -32.81 10.40
C THR A 456 3.24 -31.92 10.85
N PRO A 457 4.50 -32.26 10.50
CA PRO A 457 5.69 -31.45 10.82
C PRO A 457 5.46 -29.93 10.70
N ALA A 458 5.45 -29.24 11.85
CA ALA A 458 5.15 -27.81 11.97
C ALA A 458 6.19 -26.92 11.30
N LEU A 459 7.47 -27.25 11.46
CA LEU A 459 8.59 -26.55 10.86
C LEU A 459 9.23 -27.42 9.79
N ALA A 460 9.78 -26.78 8.77
CA ALA A 460 10.53 -27.45 7.72
C ALA A 460 11.61 -26.52 7.15
N TRP A 461 12.61 -27.11 6.50
CA TRP A 461 13.38 -26.42 5.48
C TRP A 461 12.61 -26.48 4.16
N GLN A 462 12.27 -25.33 3.57
CA GLN A 462 11.68 -25.26 2.24
C GLN A 462 12.76 -24.96 1.21
N THR A 463 12.97 -25.88 0.28
CA THR A 463 13.80 -25.65 -0.90
C THR A 463 12.89 -25.40 -2.11
N ARG A 464 13.06 -24.22 -2.72
CA ARG A 464 12.42 -23.84 -3.99
C ARG A 464 13.41 -24.05 -5.14
N PHE A 465 12.97 -24.78 -6.17
CA PHE A 465 13.69 -24.99 -7.42
C PHE A 465 12.94 -24.22 -8.52
N PHE A 466 13.59 -23.24 -9.14
CA PHE A 466 12.95 -22.39 -10.13
C PHE A 466 13.89 -22.01 -11.28
N LYS A 467 13.32 -21.72 -12.44
CA LYS A 467 14.02 -21.08 -13.56
C LYS A 467 13.44 -19.69 -13.79
N ALA A 468 14.30 -18.73 -14.13
CA ALA A 468 13.83 -17.37 -14.37
C ALA A 468 12.90 -17.36 -15.60
N LEU A 469 11.76 -16.68 -15.49
CA LEU A 469 10.75 -16.53 -16.56
C LEU A 469 10.00 -17.82 -16.95
N GLU A 470 10.20 -18.92 -16.24
CA GLU A 470 9.45 -20.17 -16.42
C GLU A 470 8.46 -20.37 -15.26
N LYS A 471 7.27 -20.93 -15.56
CA LYS A 471 6.27 -21.24 -14.51
C LYS A 471 6.57 -22.56 -13.80
N GLU A 472 7.29 -23.46 -14.46
CA GLU A 472 7.66 -24.71 -13.83
C GLU A 472 8.55 -24.44 -12.62
N GLU A 473 8.10 -24.86 -11.45
CA GLU A 473 8.89 -24.80 -10.22
C GLU A 473 8.53 -25.94 -9.27
N PHE A 474 9.49 -26.32 -8.44
CA PHE A 474 9.28 -27.28 -7.37
C PHE A 474 9.46 -26.59 -6.02
N ARG A 475 8.65 -26.98 -5.04
CA ARG A 475 8.86 -26.66 -3.63
C ARG A 475 8.82 -27.95 -2.84
N VAL A 476 9.92 -28.26 -2.17
CA VAL A 476 10.05 -29.42 -1.29
C VAL A 476 10.27 -28.91 0.11
N ASN A 477 9.46 -29.36 1.06
CA ASN A 477 9.69 -29.13 2.48
C ASN A 477 10.35 -30.37 3.05
N VAL A 478 11.49 -30.21 3.73
CA VAL A 478 12.28 -31.26 4.38
C VAL A 478 12.19 -31.07 5.89
N ASP A 479 12.06 -32.16 6.61
CA ASP A 479 12.03 -32.16 8.07
C ASP A 479 13.33 -31.51 8.62
N PRO A 480 13.23 -30.61 9.60
CA PRO A 480 14.37 -29.82 10.07
C PRO A 480 15.39 -30.64 10.89
N ALA A 481 15.02 -31.86 11.30
CA ALA A 481 15.86 -32.76 12.07
C ALA A 481 16.21 -34.07 11.32
N LYS A 482 15.34 -34.49 10.40
CA LYS A 482 15.48 -35.72 9.61
C LYS A 482 15.63 -35.31 8.15
N GLU A 483 16.64 -35.79 7.43
CA GLU A 483 16.86 -35.48 5.98
C GLU A 483 15.78 -36.11 5.08
N ARG A 484 14.50 -35.88 5.37
CA ARG A 484 13.33 -36.52 4.77
C ARG A 484 12.32 -35.47 4.33
N ALA A 485 11.87 -35.56 3.09
CA ALA A 485 10.79 -34.71 2.59
C ALA A 485 9.47 -34.98 3.34
N VAL A 486 8.77 -33.91 3.69
CA VAL A 486 7.49 -33.89 4.41
C VAL A 486 6.38 -33.19 3.63
N SER A 487 6.69 -32.52 2.53
CA SER A 487 5.69 -32.18 1.50
C SER A 487 6.38 -31.78 0.21
N PHE A 488 5.58 -31.74 -0.85
CA PHE A 488 6.03 -31.45 -2.18
C PHE A 488 4.95 -30.70 -2.98
N ARG A 489 5.38 -29.75 -3.80
CA ARG A 489 4.54 -29.10 -4.80
C ARG A 489 5.34 -28.89 -6.08
N HIS A 490 4.79 -29.35 -7.20
CA HIS A 490 5.23 -29.08 -8.56
C HIS A 490 4.18 -28.19 -9.21
N THR A 491 4.59 -26.96 -9.50
CA THR A 491 3.74 -26.02 -10.24
C THR A 491 4.07 -26.18 -11.72
N LEU A 492 3.07 -26.48 -12.55
CA LEU A 492 3.23 -26.65 -14.00
C LEU A 492 2.45 -25.58 -14.77
N PRO A 493 2.91 -25.21 -15.99
CA PRO A 493 2.07 -24.51 -16.97
C PRO A 493 0.76 -25.24 -17.25
N GLU A 494 -0.31 -24.51 -17.57
CA GLU A 494 -1.62 -25.10 -17.89
C GLU A 494 -1.62 -25.98 -19.15
N ASP A 495 -0.69 -25.73 -20.07
CA ASP A 495 -0.51 -26.43 -21.34
C ASP A 495 0.58 -27.50 -21.30
N ALA A 496 1.23 -27.69 -20.14
CA ALA A 496 2.25 -28.72 -19.98
C ALA A 496 1.64 -30.11 -20.27
N PRO A 497 2.33 -30.95 -21.07
CA PRO A 497 1.82 -32.25 -21.48
C PRO A 497 1.72 -33.20 -20.28
N GLY A 498 0.80 -34.15 -20.38
CA GLY A 498 0.64 -35.23 -19.42
C GLY A 498 -0.51 -36.14 -19.81
N ALA A 499 -0.72 -37.20 -19.04
CA ALA A 499 -1.80 -38.12 -19.31
C ALA A 499 -3.18 -37.50 -19.02
N ASP A 500 -4.21 -38.04 -19.69
CA ASP A 500 -5.62 -37.83 -19.32
C ASP A 500 -6.13 -39.11 -18.65
N LEU A 501 -5.75 -39.31 -17.40
CA LEU A 501 -6.12 -40.52 -16.65
C LEU A 501 -7.54 -40.41 -16.10
N THR A 502 -8.23 -41.55 -15.94
CA THR A 502 -9.46 -41.58 -15.14
C THR A 502 -9.15 -41.34 -13.67
N GLU A 503 -10.17 -40.94 -12.90
CA GLU A 503 -10.00 -40.69 -11.47
C GLU A 503 -9.55 -41.94 -10.71
N GLU A 504 -9.98 -43.14 -11.13
CA GLU A 504 -9.60 -44.40 -10.50
C GLU A 504 -8.10 -44.66 -10.66
N ARG A 505 -7.56 -44.46 -11.86
CA ARG A 505 -6.13 -44.69 -12.11
C ARG A 505 -5.26 -43.64 -11.42
N ALA A 506 -5.71 -42.38 -11.40
CA ALA A 506 -5.04 -41.33 -10.64
C ALA A 506 -5.06 -41.62 -9.13
N ARG A 507 -6.16 -42.18 -8.61
CA ARG A 507 -6.28 -42.58 -7.20
C ARG A 507 -5.32 -43.69 -6.84
N GLU A 508 -5.11 -44.67 -7.71
CA GLU A 508 -4.12 -45.74 -7.50
C GLU A 508 -2.70 -45.17 -7.37
N ILE A 509 -2.29 -44.28 -8.29
CA ILE A 509 -0.99 -43.60 -8.25
C ILE A 509 -0.81 -42.84 -6.93
N ALA A 510 -1.83 -42.08 -6.51
CA ALA A 510 -1.78 -41.33 -5.27
C ALA A 510 -1.72 -42.25 -4.02
N ALA A 511 -2.49 -43.33 -4.01
CA ALA A 511 -2.52 -44.29 -2.91
C ALA A 511 -1.19 -45.06 -2.79
N GLU A 512 -0.61 -45.50 -3.89
CA GLU A 512 0.72 -46.14 -3.94
C GLU A 512 1.80 -45.20 -3.42
N PHE A 513 1.78 -43.94 -3.85
CA PHE A 513 2.72 -42.92 -3.39
C PHE A 513 2.66 -42.68 -1.87
N LEU A 514 1.46 -42.69 -1.29
CA LEU A 514 1.25 -42.55 0.16
C LEU A 514 1.71 -43.80 0.91
N LYS A 515 1.34 -45.00 0.45
CA LYS A 515 1.79 -46.28 1.06
C LYS A 515 3.31 -46.41 1.07
N ALA A 516 3.98 -46.04 -0.03
CA ALA A 516 5.43 -46.05 -0.14
C ALA A 516 6.13 -45.09 0.85
N ARG A 517 5.39 -44.15 1.45
CA ARG A 517 5.87 -43.20 2.48
C ARG A 517 5.47 -43.60 3.90
N GLY A 518 4.90 -44.80 4.08
CA GLY A 518 4.53 -45.35 5.37
C GLY A 518 3.18 -44.85 5.89
N TYR A 519 2.34 -44.24 5.04
CA TYR A 519 0.96 -43.92 5.43
C TYR A 519 0.09 -45.18 5.36
N ASP A 520 -0.51 -45.55 6.48
CA ASP A 520 -1.57 -46.55 6.53
C ASP A 520 -2.91 -45.92 6.14
N LEU A 521 -3.33 -46.12 4.89
CA LEU A 521 -4.60 -45.61 4.38
C LEU A 521 -5.83 -46.23 5.06
N GLY A 522 -5.69 -47.33 5.80
CA GLY A 522 -6.77 -47.88 6.64
C GLY A 522 -7.19 -46.92 7.75
N LEU A 523 -6.25 -46.10 8.25
CA LEU A 523 -6.51 -45.06 9.24
C LEU A 523 -7.19 -43.81 8.67
N TYR A 524 -7.39 -43.75 7.35
CA TYR A 524 -7.97 -42.59 6.67
C TYR A 524 -9.21 -42.99 5.86
N GLU A 525 -10.08 -42.01 5.60
CA GLU A 525 -11.17 -42.08 4.65
C GLU A 525 -10.93 -41.10 3.50
N LEU A 526 -11.24 -41.49 2.26
CA LEU A 526 -11.19 -40.56 1.13
C LEU A 526 -12.39 -39.61 1.23
N LYS A 527 -12.13 -38.31 1.46
CA LYS A 527 -13.16 -37.31 1.79
C LYS A 527 -13.59 -36.47 0.60
N GLU A 528 -12.65 -36.11 -0.26
CA GLU A 528 -12.88 -35.19 -1.37
C GLU A 528 -12.04 -35.59 -2.58
N THR A 529 -12.60 -35.45 -3.77
CA THR A 529 -11.92 -35.64 -5.06
C THR A 529 -12.28 -34.49 -5.98
N LYS A 530 -11.29 -33.87 -6.60
CA LYS A 530 -11.46 -32.79 -7.58
C LYS A 530 -10.66 -33.11 -8.83
N SER A 531 -11.32 -33.17 -9.98
CA SER A 531 -10.67 -33.40 -11.26
C SER A 531 -10.83 -32.20 -12.19
N GLU A 532 -9.74 -31.76 -12.80
CA GLU A 532 -9.71 -30.65 -13.75
C GLU A 532 -9.07 -31.12 -15.06
N LYS A 533 -9.81 -31.01 -16.17
CA LYS A 533 -9.28 -31.30 -17.50
C LYS A 533 -8.62 -30.05 -18.08
N LEU A 534 -7.30 -30.09 -18.22
CA LEU A 534 -6.50 -29.05 -18.88
C LEU A 534 -6.25 -29.42 -20.35
N LYS A 535 -5.62 -28.51 -21.10
CA LYS A 535 -5.35 -28.69 -22.54
C LYS A 535 -4.47 -29.91 -22.81
N GLY A 536 -3.41 -30.09 -22.02
CA GLY A 536 -2.39 -31.12 -22.24
C GLY A 536 -2.48 -32.33 -21.31
N ARG A 537 -3.34 -32.31 -20.28
CA ARG A 537 -3.43 -33.34 -19.23
C ARG A 537 -4.70 -33.21 -18.39
N ARG A 538 -4.94 -34.15 -17.47
CA ARG A 538 -5.92 -34.00 -16.39
C ARG A 538 -5.22 -34.02 -15.05
N ASP A 539 -5.57 -33.06 -14.20
CA ASP A 539 -5.05 -32.98 -12.84
C ASP A 539 -6.15 -33.40 -11.87
N THR A 540 -5.91 -34.45 -11.07
CA THR A 540 -6.88 -34.95 -10.08
C THR A 540 -6.29 -34.86 -8.67
N GLU A 541 -7.01 -34.18 -7.77
CA GLU A 541 -6.67 -33.99 -6.37
C GLU A 541 -7.55 -34.86 -5.49
N PHE A 542 -6.91 -35.54 -4.54
CA PHE A 542 -7.55 -36.41 -3.55
C PHE A 542 -7.20 -35.93 -2.16
N THR A 543 -8.20 -35.84 -1.28
CA THR A 543 -8.01 -35.52 0.12
C THR A 543 -8.49 -36.67 1.00
N TRP A 544 -7.57 -37.29 1.72
CA TRP A 544 -7.85 -38.30 2.74
C TRP A 544 -7.89 -37.66 4.12
N GLU A 545 -8.90 -38.01 4.92
CA GLU A 545 -9.13 -37.50 6.27
C GLU A 545 -8.92 -38.62 7.30
N ALA A 546 -8.20 -38.36 8.38
CA ALA A 546 -7.99 -39.36 9.43
C ALA A 546 -9.33 -39.80 10.04
N ARG A 547 -9.48 -41.10 10.31
CA ARG A 547 -10.67 -41.65 10.96
C ARG A 547 -10.72 -41.27 12.44
N SER A 548 -11.92 -41.21 13.00
CA SER A 548 -12.12 -41.05 14.44
C SER A 548 -11.38 -42.14 15.24
N GLY A 549 -10.78 -41.77 16.37
CA GLY A 549 -10.02 -42.70 17.23
C GLY A 549 -8.59 -42.99 16.78
N THR A 550 -8.14 -42.45 15.64
CA THR A 550 -6.76 -42.62 15.15
C THR A 550 -5.82 -41.56 15.73
N PRO A 551 -4.48 -41.75 15.65
CA PRO A 551 -3.51 -40.74 16.06
C PRO A 551 -3.63 -39.39 15.34
N GLY A 552 -4.31 -39.33 14.19
CA GLY A 552 -4.58 -38.09 13.45
C GLY A 552 -5.86 -37.35 13.89
N ALA A 553 -6.59 -37.85 14.89
CA ALA A 553 -7.84 -37.24 15.39
C ALA A 553 -7.66 -36.64 16.79
N VAL A 554 -8.16 -35.40 16.99
CA VAL A 554 -8.26 -34.71 18.30
C VAL A 554 -9.56 -33.93 18.35
N GLY A 555 -10.46 -34.27 19.28
CA GLY A 555 -11.82 -33.72 19.28
C GLY A 555 -12.49 -33.96 17.92
N GLU A 556 -12.93 -32.90 17.26
CA GLU A 556 -13.43 -32.94 15.88
C GLU A 556 -12.36 -32.56 14.82
N ALA A 557 -11.15 -32.18 15.23
CA ALA A 557 -10.07 -31.92 14.29
C ALA A 557 -9.54 -33.24 13.71
N ARG A 558 -9.21 -33.21 12.42
CA ARG A 558 -8.67 -34.34 11.66
C ARG A 558 -7.46 -33.93 10.84
N VAL A 559 -6.40 -34.71 10.88
CA VAL A 559 -5.30 -34.61 9.93
C VAL A 559 -5.81 -35.02 8.55
N ARG A 560 -5.55 -34.18 7.54
CA ARG A 560 -5.85 -34.45 6.14
C ARG A 560 -4.58 -34.59 5.34
N LEU A 561 -4.54 -35.59 4.46
CA LEU A 561 -3.50 -35.81 3.45
C LEU A 561 -4.07 -35.38 2.10
N LEU A 562 -3.41 -34.46 1.43
CA LEU A 562 -3.78 -34.00 0.09
C LEU A 562 -2.71 -34.46 -0.89
N VAL A 563 -3.13 -35.19 -1.92
CA VAL A 563 -2.28 -35.57 -3.06
C VAL A 563 -2.93 -35.15 -4.35
N ARG A 564 -2.20 -34.41 -5.17
CA ARG A 564 -2.59 -34.09 -6.55
C ARG A 564 -1.74 -34.91 -7.51
N VAL A 565 -2.39 -35.63 -8.41
CA VAL A 565 -1.76 -36.26 -9.57
C VAL A 565 -1.96 -35.32 -10.76
N ALA A 566 -0.86 -34.85 -11.32
CA ALA A 566 -0.84 -34.01 -12.52
C ALA A 566 -0.53 -34.88 -13.74
N GLY A 567 -1.57 -35.18 -14.52
CA GLY A 567 -1.51 -36.22 -15.55
C GLY A 567 -1.29 -37.60 -14.94
N ASP A 568 -0.08 -38.12 -15.07
CA ASP A 568 0.39 -39.42 -14.58
C ASP A 568 1.46 -39.32 -13.47
N LYS A 569 1.84 -38.10 -13.06
CA LYS A 569 2.87 -37.86 -12.05
C LYS A 569 2.30 -37.22 -10.80
N ILE A 570 2.99 -37.40 -9.68
CA ILE A 570 2.63 -36.69 -8.44
C ILE A 570 3.00 -35.21 -8.61
N GLY A 571 2.00 -34.34 -8.51
CA GLY A 571 2.14 -32.89 -8.62
C GLY A 571 2.10 -32.18 -7.28
N THR A 572 1.37 -32.69 -6.28
CA THR A 572 1.38 -32.12 -4.93
C THR A 572 1.19 -33.22 -3.91
N TRP A 573 1.88 -33.11 -2.78
CA TRP A 573 1.66 -33.91 -1.59
C TRP A 573 1.86 -33.03 -0.37
N THR A 574 0.84 -32.89 0.45
CA THR A 574 0.92 -32.15 1.72
C THR A 574 -0.05 -32.72 2.74
N HIS A 575 0.12 -32.29 3.98
CA HIS A 575 -0.76 -32.60 5.09
C HIS A 575 -1.08 -31.33 5.87
N PHE A 576 -2.25 -31.30 6.50
CA PHE A 576 -2.70 -30.19 7.33
C PHE A 576 -3.79 -30.67 8.30
N VAL A 577 -4.07 -29.90 9.34
CA VAL A 577 -5.16 -30.21 10.30
C VAL A 577 -6.42 -29.46 9.86
N LYS A 578 -7.50 -30.19 9.53
CA LYS A 578 -8.83 -29.60 9.38
C LYS A 578 -9.49 -29.51 10.76
N ILE A 579 -9.99 -28.33 11.07
CA ILE A 579 -10.82 -28.06 12.26
C ILE A 579 -12.29 -27.85 11.87
N PRO A 580 -13.23 -27.99 12.82
CA PRO A 580 -14.63 -27.67 12.61
C PRO A 580 -14.81 -26.26 12.06
N GLU A 581 -15.70 -26.14 11.08
CA GLU A 581 -16.00 -24.85 10.46
C GLU A 581 -16.59 -23.87 11.47
N GLU A 582 -17.44 -24.35 12.38
CA GLU A 582 -18.03 -23.54 13.44
C GLU A 582 -16.97 -22.93 14.37
N TYR A 583 -15.94 -23.71 14.75
CA TYR A 583 -14.85 -23.19 15.57
C TYR A 583 -14.05 -22.10 14.85
N ARG A 584 -13.75 -22.32 13.56
CA ARG A 584 -13.09 -21.31 12.71
C ARG A 584 -13.93 -20.05 12.66
N ARG A 585 -15.21 -20.16 12.29
CA ARG A 585 -16.15 -19.03 12.19
C ARG A 585 -16.28 -18.26 13.50
N LYS A 586 -16.36 -18.93 14.65
CA LYS A 586 -16.46 -18.28 15.97
C LYS A 586 -15.18 -17.54 16.37
N ARG A 587 -14.01 -17.93 15.86
CA ARG A 587 -12.73 -17.26 16.13
C ARG A 587 -12.42 -16.15 15.14
N GLU A 588 -12.86 -16.31 13.89
CA GLU A 588 -12.78 -15.28 12.85
C GLU A 588 -13.87 -14.22 13.02
N SER A 589 -14.95 -14.50 13.75
CA SER A 589 -16.02 -13.54 14.00
C SER A 589 -15.50 -12.30 14.73
N GLU A 590 -15.59 -11.15 14.07
CA GLU A 590 -15.38 -9.86 14.71
C GLU A 590 -16.64 -9.42 15.46
N ASN A 591 -16.43 -8.91 16.67
CA ASN A 591 -17.48 -8.33 17.49
C ASN A 591 -17.08 -6.93 17.99
N PHE A 592 -18.04 -6.24 18.59
CA PHE A 592 -17.85 -4.88 19.11
C PHE A 592 -16.68 -4.77 20.10
N TYR A 593 -16.39 -5.82 20.87
CA TYR A 593 -15.27 -5.85 21.80
C TYR A 593 -13.92 -5.82 21.05
N THR A 594 -13.75 -6.65 20.02
CA THR A 594 -12.53 -6.67 19.19
C THR A 594 -12.26 -5.32 18.54
N ILE A 595 -13.31 -4.65 18.05
CA ILE A 595 -13.19 -3.29 17.51
C ILE A 595 -12.81 -2.30 18.60
N SER A 596 -13.48 -2.34 19.76
CA SER A 596 -13.21 -1.42 20.87
C SER A 596 -11.75 -1.49 21.31
N VAL A 597 -11.19 -2.71 21.43
CA VAL A 597 -9.77 -2.91 21.75
C VAL A 597 -8.86 -2.31 20.66
N THR A 598 -9.21 -2.50 19.39
CA THR A 598 -8.46 -1.95 18.26
C THR A 598 -8.48 -0.42 18.24
N VAL A 599 -9.66 0.18 18.45
CA VAL A 599 -9.85 1.64 18.55
C VAL A 599 -9.03 2.20 19.71
N VAL A 600 -9.13 1.61 20.91
CA VAL A 600 -8.35 2.04 22.08
C VAL A 600 -6.85 1.94 21.81
N ARG A 601 -6.38 0.84 21.20
CA ARG A 601 -4.97 0.67 20.83
C ARG A 601 -4.50 1.75 19.86
N VAL A 602 -5.28 2.05 18.84
CA VAL A 602 -4.93 3.09 17.84
C VAL A 602 -4.96 4.47 18.47
N LEU A 603 -5.96 4.82 19.27
CA LEU A 603 -6.03 6.09 20.00
C LEU A 603 -4.83 6.23 20.96
N PHE A 604 -4.48 5.17 21.67
CA PHE A 604 -3.30 5.16 22.54
C PHE A 604 -2.01 5.44 21.76
N ILE A 605 -1.79 4.74 20.64
CA ILE A 605 -0.65 4.98 19.76
C ILE A 605 -0.67 6.41 19.19
N ALA A 606 -1.84 6.90 18.76
CA ALA A 606 -1.99 8.24 18.21
C ALA A 606 -1.66 9.32 19.25
N VAL A 607 -2.10 9.15 20.51
CA VAL A 607 -1.73 10.04 21.62
C VAL A 607 -0.23 10.00 21.87
N LEU A 608 0.39 8.82 21.91
CA LEU A 608 1.84 8.70 22.06
C LEU A 608 2.60 9.39 20.93
N LEU A 609 2.17 9.21 19.68
CA LEU A 609 2.76 9.86 18.51
C LEU A 609 2.56 11.38 18.56
N ALA A 610 1.39 11.87 18.98
CA ALA A 610 1.12 13.29 19.13
C ALA A 610 1.99 13.93 20.23
N LEU A 611 2.16 13.24 21.37
CA LEU A 611 3.05 13.67 22.44
C LEU A 611 4.52 13.66 21.99
N ALA A 612 4.96 12.61 21.30
CA ALA A 612 6.30 12.52 20.72
C ALA A 612 6.54 13.64 19.70
N MET A 613 5.59 13.87 18.78
CA MET A 613 5.65 14.95 17.80
C MET A 613 5.66 16.33 18.48
N GLY A 614 4.83 16.53 19.50
CA GLY A 614 4.83 17.75 20.31
C GLY A 614 6.17 17.99 20.99
N ARG A 615 6.79 16.95 21.55
CA ARG A 615 8.12 17.01 22.16
C ARG A 615 9.21 17.30 21.14
N VAL A 616 9.15 16.70 19.95
CA VAL A 616 10.06 16.95 18.82
C VAL A 616 9.90 18.38 18.33
N VAL A 617 8.69 18.86 18.06
CA VAL A 617 8.43 20.25 17.65
C VAL A 617 8.92 21.23 18.71
N SER A 618 8.69 20.94 19.99
CA SER A 618 9.23 21.74 21.10
C SER A 618 10.76 21.75 21.11
N ALA A 619 11.40 20.57 21.01
CA ALA A 619 12.86 20.44 20.96
C ALA A 619 13.45 21.22 19.78
N ILE A 620 12.84 21.12 18.60
CA ILE A 620 13.26 21.81 17.37
C ILE A 620 13.14 23.33 17.54
N ARG A 621 12.04 23.81 18.11
CA ARG A 621 11.83 25.25 18.39
C ARG A 621 12.80 25.78 19.45
N LEU A 622 13.18 24.95 20.41
CA LEU A 622 14.11 25.29 21.48
C LEU A 622 15.59 25.09 21.09
N GLY A 623 15.87 24.52 19.91
CA GLY A 623 17.25 24.23 19.46
C GLY A 623 17.91 23.06 20.19
N GLU A 624 17.14 22.23 20.90
CA GLU A 624 17.63 21.10 21.71
C GLU A 624 18.09 19.90 20.88
N VAL A 625 17.78 19.86 19.58
CA VAL A 625 18.11 18.72 18.71
C VAL A 625 19.54 18.87 18.17
N PRO A 626 20.49 18.01 18.56
CA PRO A 626 21.85 18.04 18.04
C PRO A 626 21.86 17.42 16.64
N TRP A 627 21.50 18.21 15.63
CA TRP A 627 21.31 17.74 14.26
C TRP A 627 22.52 17.01 13.70
N ASN A 628 23.74 17.46 13.98
CA ASN A 628 24.96 16.81 13.49
C ASN A 628 25.12 15.39 14.06
N THR A 629 24.85 15.20 15.35
CA THR A 629 24.91 13.88 16.01
C THR A 629 23.77 12.99 15.54
N ALA A 630 22.56 13.53 15.41
CA ALA A 630 21.40 12.78 14.93
C ALA A 630 21.57 12.33 13.47
N ILE A 631 22.09 13.21 12.59
CA ILE A 631 22.40 12.89 11.20
C ILE A 631 23.55 11.88 11.14
N GLY A 632 24.60 12.07 11.94
CA GLY A 632 25.71 11.12 12.03
C GLY A 632 25.28 9.71 12.45
N ALA A 633 24.41 9.60 13.46
CA ALA A 633 23.85 8.33 13.92
C ALA A 633 22.87 7.69 12.93
N ALA A 634 22.21 8.48 12.07
CA ALA A 634 21.31 7.96 11.04
C ALA A 634 22.05 7.51 9.77
N LEU A 635 23.27 8.01 9.55
CA LEU A 635 24.12 7.64 8.42
C LEU A 635 25.13 6.52 8.75
N ALA A 636 25.34 6.24 10.05
CA ALA A 636 26.10 5.11 10.56
C ALA A 636 25.21 3.87 10.66
#